data_AF-A0A7Z8VG29-F1
#
_entry.id   AF-A0A7Z8VG29-F1
#
_cell.length_a   1.000
_cell.length_b   1.000
_cell.length_c   1.000
_cell.angle_alpha   90.00
_cell.angle_beta   90.00
_cell.angle_gamma   90.00
#
_symmetry.space_group_name_H-M   'P 1'
#
loop_
_entity.id
_entity.type
_entity.pdbx_description
1 polymer ?
#
loop_
_entity_poly.entity_id
_entity_poly.type
_entity_poly.pdbx_seq_one_letter_code
_entity_poly.pdbx_strand_id
1 'polypeptide(L)'
;AYILMANEGYREAMVGNLSLYDCNGERQHTLYLGEAPEHGKACFKERFKREIKRIKARYPDALYLGIADGAKDNWTFLESHTKQQLVDFYHVTEYLAKAAYAVYPKKKTQAKRKQWLSERCSQLKHEKNAAQTILDELQALTDTRLTKSIKDDLAATITYFSNNITKDRMNYAHHIEEKLPIGSGVTEAACKTLVKQRLCGSGMRWKNKGAKVVLSLRALVQTTNRWQQFWDKIIQFGVEHQTA
;
A
#
# COMPACT_ATOMS: atom_id res chain seq x y z
N ALA A 1 0.63 1.46 9.65
CA ALA A 1 -0.16 0.65 10.61
C ALA A 1 -0.03 1.20 12.04
N TYR A 2 -1.11 1.41 12.79
CA TYR A 2 -1.04 2.01 14.13
C TYR A 2 -0.63 1.02 15.25
N ILE A 3 0.26 1.46 16.14
CA ILE A 3 0.70 0.75 17.36
C ILE A 3 0.55 1.66 18.59
N LEU A 4 0.37 1.06 19.78
CA LEU A 4 0.23 1.80 21.04
C LEU A 4 1.60 2.11 21.66
N MET A 5 1.95 3.40 21.70
CA MET A 5 3.18 3.91 22.29
C MET A 5 2.94 4.26 23.76
N ALA A 6 3.90 3.95 24.64
CA ALA A 6 3.74 4.03 26.08
C ALA A 6 3.25 5.40 26.58
N ASN A 7 3.74 6.50 25.98
CA ASN A 7 3.46 7.88 26.40
C ASN A 7 2.84 8.74 25.29
N GLU A 8 2.50 8.18 24.12
CA GLU A 8 2.08 8.96 22.94
C GLU A 8 0.76 8.46 22.31
N GLY A 9 0.12 7.46 22.93
CA GLY A 9 -1.08 6.85 22.39
C GLY A 9 -0.82 6.09 21.09
N TYR A 10 -1.84 6.00 20.23
CA TYR A 10 -1.71 5.31 18.95
C TYR A 10 -0.93 6.15 17.94
N ARG A 11 0.15 5.58 17.41
CA ARG A 11 1.02 6.22 16.42
C ARG A 11 1.24 5.30 15.23
N GLU A 12 1.41 5.89 14.05
CA GLU A 12 1.61 5.15 12.80
C GLU A 12 3.04 4.59 12.73
N ALA A 13 3.18 3.26 12.69
CA ALA A 13 4.40 2.59 12.26
C ALA A 13 4.40 2.43 10.73
N MET A 14 5.58 2.55 10.13
CA MET A 14 5.76 2.50 8.68
C MET A 14 6.11 1.08 8.24
N VAL A 15 5.57 0.70 7.08
CA VAL A 15 5.81 -0.60 6.45
C VAL A 15 6.00 -0.36 4.96
N GLY A 16 6.97 -1.04 4.37
CA GLY A 16 7.19 -1.06 2.93
C GLY A 16 7.86 -2.36 2.51
N ASN A 17 7.84 -2.63 1.21
CA ASN A 17 8.54 -3.76 0.66
C ASN A 17 9.05 -3.48 -0.76
N LEU A 18 10.06 -4.24 -1.19
CA LEU A 18 10.48 -4.35 -2.58
C LEU A 18 10.20 -5.79 -3.00
N SER A 19 9.31 -5.97 -3.97
CA SER A 19 8.98 -7.30 -4.51
C SER A 19 9.55 -7.44 -5.92
N LEU A 20 10.24 -8.54 -6.18
CA LEU A 20 10.77 -8.90 -7.49
C LEU A 20 9.77 -9.84 -8.16
N TYR A 21 9.43 -9.54 -9.41
CA TYR A 21 8.56 -10.34 -10.25
C TYR A 21 9.31 -10.74 -11.51
N ASP A 22 9.03 -11.92 -12.04
CA ASP A 22 9.54 -12.34 -13.35
C ASP A 22 8.64 -11.83 -14.50
N CYS A 23 8.99 -12.19 -15.73
CA CYS A 23 8.23 -11.83 -16.93
C CYS A 23 6.85 -12.49 -17.04
N ASN A 24 6.54 -13.47 -16.19
CA ASN A 24 5.22 -14.09 -16.12
C ASN A 24 4.34 -13.45 -15.03
N GLY A 25 4.85 -12.45 -14.32
CA GLY A 25 4.14 -11.81 -13.21
C GLY A 25 4.19 -12.63 -11.92
N GLU A 26 5.05 -13.65 -11.84
CA GLU A 26 5.20 -14.45 -10.63
C GLU A 26 6.19 -13.78 -9.67
N ARG A 27 5.81 -13.68 -8.40
CA ARG A 27 6.63 -13.04 -7.36
C ARG A 27 7.75 -13.98 -6.92
N GLN A 28 8.98 -13.59 -7.24
CA GLN A 28 10.18 -14.38 -6.95
C GLN A 28 10.77 -14.08 -5.57
N HIS A 29 10.70 -12.83 -5.12
CA HIS A 29 11.28 -12.43 -3.84
C HIS A 29 10.60 -11.18 -3.28
N THR A 30 10.64 -11.01 -1.96
CA THR A 30 10.18 -9.78 -1.30
C THR A 30 11.11 -9.41 -0.16
N LEU A 31 11.67 -8.20 -0.22
CA LEU A 31 12.35 -7.54 0.89
C LEU A 31 11.36 -6.73 1.71
N TYR A 32 11.26 -6.99 3.01
CA TYR A 32 10.38 -6.23 3.91
C TYR A 32 11.16 -5.19 4.71
N LEU A 33 10.52 -4.04 4.96
CA LEU A 33 11.02 -3.01 5.86
C LEU A 33 9.91 -2.57 6.81
N GLY A 34 10.28 -2.37 8.07
CA GLY A 34 9.43 -1.76 9.08
C GLY A 34 10.23 -0.76 9.91
N GLU A 35 9.57 0.29 10.35
CA GLU A 35 10.16 1.33 11.20
C GLU A 35 9.13 1.82 12.22
N ALA A 36 9.63 2.11 13.42
CA ALA A 36 8.79 2.60 14.51
C ALA A 36 8.22 3.99 14.18
N PRO A 37 7.14 4.43 14.83
CA PRO A 37 6.57 5.73 14.57
C PRO A 37 7.59 6.86 14.72
N GLU A 38 7.67 7.72 13.71
CA GLU A 38 8.53 8.91 13.69
C GLU A 38 7.84 10.05 12.92
N HIS A 39 8.15 11.29 13.27
CA HIS A 39 7.69 12.43 12.49
C HIS A 39 8.44 12.49 11.14
N GLY A 40 7.73 12.74 10.04
CA GLY A 40 8.31 12.89 8.70
C GLY A 40 8.82 11.60 8.03
N LYS A 41 8.84 10.47 8.73
CA LYS A 41 9.23 9.14 8.21
C LYS A 41 10.66 9.09 7.64
N ALA A 42 11.56 9.92 8.17
CA ALA A 42 12.89 10.13 7.60
C ALA A 42 13.77 8.87 7.68
N CYS A 43 13.86 8.20 8.84
CA CYS A 43 14.65 6.98 8.97
C CYS A 43 14.12 5.88 8.05
N PHE A 44 12.80 5.73 7.96
CA PHE A 44 12.18 4.77 7.06
C PHE A 44 12.52 5.06 5.59
N LYS A 45 12.32 6.30 5.13
CA LYS A 45 12.61 6.72 3.76
C LYS A 45 14.08 6.50 3.40
N GLU A 46 15.02 6.86 4.27
CA GLU A 46 16.46 6.64 4.02
C GLU A 46 16.82 5.15 3.96
N ARG A 47 16.28 4.32 4.87
CA ARG A 47 16.48 2.87 4.81
C ARG A 47 15.93 2.29 3.51
N PHE A 48 14.74 2.74 3.10
CA PHE A 48 14.08 2.25 1.90
C PHE A 48 14.83 2.68 0.63
N LYS A 49 15.32 3.92 0.55
CA LYS A 49 16.20 4.41 -0.52
C LYS A 49 17.45 3.56 -0.69
N ARG A 50 18.10 3.16 0.41
CA ARG A 50 19.30 2.30 0.35
C ARG A 50 19.00 0.94 -0.27
N GLU A 51 17.88 0.31 0.08
CA GLU A 51 17.47 -0.95 -0.54
C GLU A 51 17.08 -0.76 -2.02
N ILE A 52 16.37 0.32 -2.36
CA ILE A 52 16.08 0.65 -3.77
C ILE A 52 17.37 0.82 -4.57
N LYS A 53 18.36 1.55 -4.05
CA LYS A 53 19.66 1.75 -4.71
C LYS A 53 20.37 0.42 -4.95
N ARG A 54 20.37 -0.50 -3.97
CA ARG A 54 20.96 -1.84 -4.09
C ARG A 54 20.27 -2.68 -5.15
N ILE A 55 18.93 -2.68 -5.17
CA ILE A 55 18.15 -3.40 -6.18
C ILE A 55 18.38 -2.82 -7.57
N LYS A 56 18.43 -1.49 -7.71
CA LYS A 56 18.74 -0.81 -8.99
C LYS A 56 20.12 -1.14 -9.53
N ALA A 57 21.12 -1.23 -8.66
CA ALA A 57 22.46 -1.65 -9.07
C ALA A 57 22.50 -3.13 -9.53
N ARG A 58 21.65 -3.98 -8.95
CA ARG A 58 21.57 -5.42 -9.28
C ARG A 58 20.76 -5.68 -10.56
N TYR A 59 19.69 -4.91 -10.79
CA TYR A 59 18.74 -5.09 -11.88
C TYR A 59 18.47 -3.75 -12.59
N PRO A 60 19.46 -3.20 -13.31
CA PRO A 60 19.34 -1.86 -13.92
C PRO A 60 18.23 -1.78 -14.98
N ASP A 61 18.00 -2.88 -15.70
CA ASP A 61 17.05 -2.92 -16.83
C ASP A 61 15.61 -3.26 -16.41
N ALA A 62 15.39 -3.58 -15.13
CA ALA A 62 14.06 -3.89 -14.64
C ALA A 62 13.09 -2.70 -14.75
N LEU A 63 11.81 -2.99 -14.88
CA LEU A 63 10.75 -2.02 -14.68
C LEU A 63 10.58 -1.74 -13.18
N TYR A 64 10.55 -0.46 -12.80
CA TYR A 64 10.31 -0.04 -11.42
C TYR A 64 8.88 0.51 -11.33
N LEU A 65 8.00 -0.24 -10.67
CA LEU A 65 6.59 0.09 -10.47
C LEU A 65 6.34 0.47 -9.01
N GLY A 66 5.67 1.62 -8.78
CA GLY A 66 5.24 2.06 -7.46
C GLY A 66 3.77 1.78 -7.23
N ILE A 67 3.44 0.96 -6.22
CA ILE A 67 2.05 0.65 -5.84
C ILE A 67 1.77 1.16 -4.42
N ALA A 68 0.74 1.98 -4.27
CA ALA A 68 0.35 2.55 -2.98
C ALA A 68 -1.15 2.84 -2.89
N ASP A 69 -1.65 3.03 -1.67
CA ASP A 69 -3.05 3.30 -1.29
C ASP A 69 -3.60 4.68 -1.73
N GLY A 70 -2.81 5.51 -2.41
CA GLY A 70 -3.22 6.84 -2.82
C GLY A 70 -2.78 7.97 -1.87
N ALA A 71 -2.16 7.67 -0.72
CA ALA A 71 -1.71 8.71 0.20
C ALA A 71 -0.61 9.60 -0.41
N LYS A 72 -0.77 10.93 -0.29
CA LYS A 72 0.15 11.92 -0.90
C LYS A 72 1.62 11.69 -0.55
N ASP A 73 1.92 11.37 0.70
CA ASP A 73 3.30 11.15 1.16
C ASP A 73 3.97 9.93 0.49
N ASN A 74 3.19 8.89 0.17
CA ASN A 74 3.69 7.73 -0.56
C ASN A 74 4.12 8.13 -1.99
N TRP A 75 3.30 8.94 -2.67
CA TRP A 75 3.60 9.39 -4.03
C TRP A 75 4.81 10.31 -4.10
N THR A 76 4.93 11.28 -3.21
CA THR A 76 6.10 12.17 -3.15
C THR A 76 7.41 11.38 -3.04
N PHE A 77 7.39 10.23 -2.35
CA PHE A 77 8.55 9.34 -2.28
C PHE A 77 8.71 8.50 -3.55
N LEU A 78 7.65 7.82 -4.01
CA LEU A 78 7.72 6.85 -5.12
C LEU A 78 8.05 7.51 -6.47
N GLU A 79 7.59 8.74 -6.72
CA GLU A 79 7.80 9.46 -7.99
C GLU A 79 9.28 9.55 -8.41
N SER A 80 10.19 9.74 -7.46
CA SER A 80 11.63 9.81 -7.76
C SER A 80 12.31 8.44 -7.92
N HIS A 81 11.60 7.34 -7.66
CA HIS A 81 12.18 6.00 -7.61
C HIS A 81 11.56 5.03 -8.63
N THR A 82 10.43 5.36 -9.24
CA THR A 82 9.68 4.44 -10.10
C THR A 82 9.47 5.04 -11.50
N LYS A 83 9.39 4.17 -12.51
CA LYS A 83 9.06 4.55 -13.90
C LYS A 83 7.54 4.61 -14.11
N GLN A 84 6.82 3.68 -13.49
CA GLN A 84 5.36 3.60 -13.53
C GLN A 84 4.79 3.63 -12.12
N GLN A 85 3.52 4.00 -12.00
CA GLN A 85 2.80 4.09 -10.73
C GLN A 85 1.38 3.60 -10.90
N LEU A 86 0.88 2.89 -9.90
CA LEU A 86 -0.48 2.39 -9.89
C LEU A 86 -1.05 2.49 -8.48
N VAL A 87 -2.24 3.06 -8.36
CA VAL A 87 -2.94 3.05 -7.08
C VAL A 87 -3.41 1.63 -6.76
N ASP A 88 -3.37 1.23 -5.50
CA ASP A 88 -3.78 -0.10 -5.08
C ASP A 88 -5.23 -0.38 -5.49
N PHE A 89 -5.42 -1.45 -6.27
CA PHE A 89 -6.75 -1.80 -6.79
C PHE A 89 -7.76 -2.06 -5.67
N TYR A 90 -7.35 -2.73 -4.58
CA TYR A 90 -8.26 -3.05 -3.48
C TYR A 90 -8.76 -1.77 -2.79
N HIS A 91 -7.89 -0.80 -2.53
CA HIS A 91 -8.27 0.52 -2.01
C HIS A 91 -9.25 1.23 -2.95
N VAL A 92 -9.03 1.19 -4.27
CA VAL A 92 -10.00 1.72 -5.24
C VAL A 92 -11.37 1.03 -5.10
N THR A 93 -11.40 -0.30 -4.91
CA THR A 93 -12.68 -1.01 -4.72
C THR A 93 -13.39 -0.61 -3.42
N GLU A 94 -12.67 -0.23 -2.36
CA GLU A 94 -13.28 0.25 -1.12
C GLU A 94 -13.96 1.61 -1.32
N TYR A 95 -13.32 2.52 -2.06
CA TYR A 95 -13.94 3.80 -2.46
C TYR A 95 -15.18 3.55 -3.33
N LEU A 96 -15.10 2.67 -4.34
CA LEU A 96 -16.27 2.30 -5.14
C LEU A 96 -17.39 1.66 -4.33
N ALA A 97 -17.06 0.81 -3.35
CA ALA A 97 -18.06 0.17 -2.50
C ALA A 97 -18.85 1.20 -1.68
N LYS A 98 -18.19 2.26 -1.22
CA LYS A 98 -18.84 3.39 -0.54
C LYS A 98 -19.69 4.21 -1.52
N ALA A 99 -19.13 4.60 -2.68
CA ALA A 99 -19.86 5.35 -3.71
C ALA A 99 -21.07 4.59 -4.27
N ALA A 100 -21.06 3.25 -4.27
CA ALA A 100 -22.19 2.43 -4.70
C ALA A 100 -23.47 2.70 -3.88
N TYR A 101 -23.35 3.20 -2.64
CA TYR A 101 -24.51 3.65 -1.85
C TYR A 101 -25.15 4.91 -2.42
N ALA A 102 -24.42 5.75 -3.16
CA ALA A 102 -25.00 6.89 -3.86
C ALA A 102 -25.75 6.46 -5.13
N VAL A 103 -25.24 5.46 -5.85
CA VAL A 103 -25.88 4.90 -7.06
C VAL A 103 -27.18 4.17 -6.70
N TYR A 104 -27.15 3.35 -5.64
CA TYR A 104 -28.29 2.55 -5.20
C TYR A 104 -28.56 2.74 -3.71
N PRO A 105 -29.18 3.86 -3.27
CA PRO A 105 -29.24 4.23 -1.85
C PRO A 105 -30.19 3.39 -0.99
N LYS A 106 -31.22 2.79 -1.58
CA LYS A 106 -32.28 2.11 -0.82
C LYS A 106 -31.84 0.71 -0.38
N LYS A 107 -32.31 0.24 0.79
CA LYS A 107 -32.04 -1.14 1.26
C LYS A 107 -32.51 -2.20 0.26
N LYS A 108 -33.66 -1.97 -0.39
CA LYS A 108 -34.21 -2.87 -1.43
C LYS A 108 -33.36 -2.98 -2.70
N THR A 109 -32.40 -2.08 -2.91
CA THR A 109 -31.49 -2.11 -4.07
C THR A 109 -30.14 -2.73 -3.74
N GLN A 110 -29.99 -3.46 -2.62
CA GLN A 110 -28.73 -4.09 -2.22
C GLN A 110 -28.17 -5.05 -3.28
N ALA A 111 -29.01 -5.87 -3.92
CA ALA A 111 -28.56 -6.79 -4.97
C ALA A 111 -28.00 -6.02 -6.19
N LYS A 112 -28.73 -5.00 -6.67
CA LYS A 112 -28.27 -4.12 -7.76
C LYS A 112 -26.97 -3.41 -7.41
N ARG A 113 -26.82 -2.97 -6.15
CA ARG A 113 -25.59 -2.33 -5.66
C ARG A 113 -24.39 -3.27 -5.74
N LYS A 114 -24.54 -4.51 -5.28
CA LYS A 114 -23.48 -5.53 -5.35
C LYS A 114 -23.12 -5.86 -6.80
N GLN A 115 -24.13 -6.00 -7.66
CA GLN A 115 -23.94 -6.24 -9.08
C GLN A 115 -23.16 -5.09 -9.73
N TRP A 116 -23.59 -3.85 -9.54
CA TRP A 116 -22.90 -2.66 -10.05
C TRP A 116 -21.45 -2.59 -9.59
N LEU A 117 -21.18 -2.83 -8.29
CA LEU A 117 -19.80 -2.85 -7.78
C LEU A 117 -18.96 -3.93 -8.48
N SER A 118 -19.51 -5.13 -8.65
CA SER A 118 -18.83 -6.24 -9.33
C SER A 118 -18.53 -5.91 -10.79
N GLU A 119 -19.50 -5.35 -11.51
CA GLU A 119 -19.35 -4.96 -12.91
C GLU A 119 -18.27 -3.88 -13.06
N ARG A 120 -18.33 -2.82 -12.24
CA ARG A 120 -17.36 -1.71 -12.29
C ARG A 120 -15.94 -2.15 -11.92
N CYS A 121 -15.79 -3.05 -10.94
CA CYS A 121 -14.51 -3.68 -10.64
C CYS A 121 -13.98 -4.53 -11.80
N SER A 122 -14.86 -5.23 -12.53
CA SER A 122 -14.50 -5.98 -13.74
C SER A 122 -14.04 -5.03 -14.85
N GLN A 123 -14.80 -3.96 -15.11
CA GLN A 123 -14.45 -2.96 -16.12
C GLN A 123 -13.10 -2.32 -15.85
N LEU A 124 -12.83 -1.92 -14.60
CA LEU A 124 -11.52 -1.35 -14.24
C LEU A 124 -10.36 -2.26 -14.66
N LYS A 125 -10.52 -3.58 -14.52
CA LYS A 125 -9.48 -4.58 -14.83
C LYS A 125 -9.35 -4.91 -16.30
N HIS A 126 -10.39 -4.73 -17.10
CA HIS A 126 -10.46 -5.34 -18.43
C HIS A 126 -10.76 -4.35 -19.56
N GLU A 127 -11.22 -3.15 -19.23
CA GLU A 127 -11.61 -2.14 -20.21
C GLU A 127 -10.68 -0.91 -20.13
N LYS A 128 -10.24 -0.45 -21.31
CA LYS A 128 -9.49 0.81 -21.43
C LYS A 128 -10.41 1.98 -21.08
N ASN A 129 -9.86 2.99 -20.40
CA ASN A 129 -10.60 4.19 -19.95
C ASN A 129 -11.77 3.93 -18.98
N ALA A 130 -11.87 2.73 -18.39
CA ALA A 130 -12.90 2.41 -17.41
C ALA A 130 -12.91 3.39 -16.23
N ALA A 131 -11.74 3.77 -15.72
CA ALA A 131 -11.64 4.71 -14.59
C ALA A 131 -12.30 6.06 -14.89
N GLN A 132 -12.10 6.60 -16.11
CA GLN A 132 -12.73 7.86 -16.54
C GLN A 132 -14.24 7.70 -16.72
N THR A 133 -14.67 6.62 -17.38
CA THR A 133 -16.10 6.33 -17.58
C THR A 133 -16.86 6.23 -16.26
N ILE A 134 -16.26 5.59 -15.27
CA ILE A 134 -16.83 5.44 -13.92
C ILE A 134 -16.85 6.79 -13.19
N LEU A 135 -15.79 7.59 -13.34
CA LEU A 135 -15.75 8.93 -12.76
C LEU A 135 -16.88 9.81 -13.31
N ASP A 136 -17.09 9.79 -14.62
CA ASP A 136 -18.15 10.55 -15.29
C ASP A 136 -19.56 10.10 -14.83
N GLU A 137 -19.77 8.78 -14.70
CA GLU A 137 -21.01 8.21 -14.13
C GLU A 137 -21.26 8.72 -12.70
N LEU A 138 -20.23 8.71 -11.84
CA LEU A 138 -20.34 9.17 -10.46
C LEU A 138 -20.60 10.67 -10.37
N GLN A 139 -20.00 11.48 -11.24
CA GLN A 139 -20.21 12.93 -11.31
C GLN A 139 -21.62 13.31 -11.79
N ALA A 140 -22.24 12.47 -12.63
CA ALA A 140 -23.59 12.69 -13.12
C ALA A 140 -24.69 12.41 -12.07
N LEU A 141 -24.34 11.87 -10.89
CA LEU A 141 -25.32 11.60 -9.83
C LEU A 141 -25.81 12.91 -9.18
N THR A 142 -27.10 13.18 -9.32
CA THR A 142 -27.74 14.42 -8.82
C THR A 142 -28.78 14.19 -7.70
N ASP A 143 -28.91 12.97 -7.14
CA ASP A 143 -29.96 12.69 -6.14
C ASP A 143 -29.74 13.50 -4.85
N THR A 144 -30.62 14.47 -4.63
CA THR A 144 -30.57 15.38 -3.50
C THR A 144 -30.94 14.73 -2.17
N ARG A 145 -31.58 13.54 -2.19
CA ARG A 145 -32.11 12.83 -1.02
C ARG A 145 -31.09 11.92 -0.32
N LEU A 146 -29.84 11.91 -0.78
CA LEU A 146 -28.76 11.16 -0.14
C LEU A 146 -28.46 11.72 1.26
N THR A 147 -28.14 10.84 2.20
CA THR A 147 -27.67 11.26 3.53
C THR A 147 -26.32 11.97 3.41
N LYS A 148 -26.00 12.81 4.40
CA LYS A 148 -24.72 13.52 4.43
C LYS A 148 -23.52 12.57 4.27
N SER A 149 -23.50 11.47 5.01
CA SER A 149 -22.43 10.46 4.92
C SER A 149 -22.25 9.91 3.50
N ILE A 150 -23.33 9.61 2.78
CA ILE A 150 -23.25 9.06 1.41
C ILE A 150 -22.75 10.14 0.44
N LYS A 151 -23.16 11.40 0.62
CA LYS A 151 -22.65 12.53 -0.17
C LYS A 151 -21.16 12.74 0.05
N ASP A 152 -20.71 12.67 1.30
CA ASP A 152 -19.29 12.79 1.67
C ASP A 152 -18.46 11.65 1.07
N ASP A 153 -18.95 10.40 1.14
CA ASP A 153 -18.30 9.23 0.53
C ASP A 153 -18.22 9.31 -1.00
N LEU A 154 -19.29 9.79 -1.66
CA LEU A 154 -19.31 10.02 -3.10
C LEU A 154 -18.29 11.10 -3.49
N ALA A 155 -18.30 12.24 -2.81
CA ALA A 155 -17.38 13.35 -3.07
C ALA A 155 -15.91 12.94 -2.84
N ALA A 156 -15.64 12.17 -1.78
CA ALA A 156 -14.33 11.60 -1.52
C ALA A 156 -13.89 10.64 -2.63
N THR A 157 -14.80 9.80 -3.15
CA THR A 157 -14.52 8.87 -4.24
C THR A 157 -14.24 9.60 -5.55
N ILE A 158 -15.04 10.60 -5.91
CA ILE A 158 -14.82 11.45 -7.10
C ILE A 158 -13.45 12.12 -7.01
N THR A 159 -13.14 12.73 -5.87
CA THR A 159 -11.83 13.38 -5.65
C THR A 159 -10.67 12.39 -5.78
N TYR A 160 -10.83 11.20 -5.19
CA TYR A 160 -9.80 10.16 -5.23
C TYR A 160 -9.57 9.63 -6.65
N PHE A 161 -10.64 9.38 -7.41
CA PHE A 161 -10.55 8.97 -8.81
C PHE A 161 -9.90 10.06 -9.67
N SER A 162 -10.41 11.30 -9.62
CA SER A 162 -9.87 12.42 -10.39
C SER A 162 -8.36 12.61 -10.17
N ASN A 163 -7.92 12.58 -8.91
CA ASN A 163 -6.51 12.76 -8.55
C ASN A 163 -5.62 11.65 -9.12
N ASN A 164 -6.06 10.40 -9.07
CA ASN A 164 -5.27 9.27 -9.56
C ASN A 164 -5.33 9.11 -11.08
N ILE A 165 -6.45 9.44 -11.72
CA ILE A 165 -6.59 9.48 -13.20
C ILE A 165 -5.67 10.56 -13.79
N THR A 166 -5.65 11.76 -13.21
CA THR A 166 -4.77 12.87 -13.66
C THR A 166 -3.28 12.50 -13.64
N LYS A 167 -2.90 11.52 -12.83
CA LYS A 167 -1.53 11.02 -12.69
C LYS A 167 -1.28 9.68 -13.41
N ASP A 168 -2.23 9.21 -14.21
CA ASP A 168 -2.19 7.93 -14.93
C ASP A 168 -1.98 6.71 -14.01
N ARG A 169 -2.56 6.75 -12.79
CA ARG A 169 -2.39 5.71 -11.76
C ARG A 169 -3.50 4.68 -11.72
N MET A 170 -4.43 4.67 -12.68
CA MET A 170 -5.62 3.80 -12.67
C MET A 170 -5.75 2.95 -13.95
N ASN A 171 -4.65 2.74 -14.68
CA ASN A 171 -4.65 1.94 -15.90
C ASN A 171 -4.43 0.45 -15.61
N TYR A 172 -5.42 -0.20 -14.97
CA TYR A 172 -5.28 -1.61 -14.55
C TYR A 172 -5.32 -2.60 -15.71
N ALA A 173 -6.11 -2.32 -16.75
CA ALA A 173 -6.18 -3.17 -17.94
C ALA A 173 -4.81 -3.36 -18.58
N HIS A 174 -4.07 -2.27 -18.78
CA HIS A 174 -2.70 -2.33 -19.29
C HIS A 174 -1.76 -3.10 -18.34
N HIS A 175 -1.86 -2.88 -17.02
CA HIS A 175 -1.02 -3.60 -16.06
C HIS A 175 -1.31 -5.10 -16.07
N ILE A 176 -2.57 -5.52 -16.25
CA ILE A 176 -2.92 -6.94 -16.37
C ILE A 176 -2.40 -7.54 -17.68
N GLU A 177 -2.53 -6.83 -18.80
CA GLU A 177 -1.99 -7.24 -20.11
C GLU A 177 -0.46 -7.48 -20.02
N GLU A 178 0.25 -6.59 -19.33
CA GLU A 178 1.70 -6.67 -19.10
C GLU A 178 2.10 -7.61 -17.94
N LYS A 179 1.13 -8.34 -17.35
CA LYS A 179 1.33 -9.23 -16.18
C LYS A 179 1.97 -8.54 -14.96
N LEU A 180 1.74 -7.23 -14.80
CA LEU A 180 2.22 -6.45 -13.68
C LEU A 180 1.29 -6.59 -12.46
N PRO A 181 1.83 -6.49 -11.24
CA PRO A 181 1.02 -6.50 -10.03
C PRO A 181 0.11 -5.27 -9.98
N ILE A 182 -1.15 -5.47 -9.61
CA ILE A 182 -2.15 -4.38 -9.52
C ILE A 182 -2.50 -3.96 -8.09
N GLY A 183 -1.85 -4.55 -7.08
CA GLY A 183 -2.18 -4.31 -5.69
C GLY A 183 -1.01 -4.46 -4.73
N SER A 184 -1.11 -3.77 -3.61
CA SER A 184 -0.19 -3.70 -2.48
C SER A 184 -0.44 -4.81 -1.46
N GLY A 185 -1.08 -5.93 -1.84
CA GLY A 185 -1.40 -7.03 -0.93
C GLY A 185 -0.19 -7.58 -0.14
N VAL A 186 1.02 -7.47 -0.71
CA VAL A 186 2.28 -7.78 -0.02
C VAL A 186 2.55 -6.80 1.13
N THR A 187 2.32 -5.50 0.92
CA THR A 187 2.41 -4.47 1.95
C THR A 187 1.35 -4.69 3.03
N GLU A 188 0.11 -5.02 2.65
CA GLU A 188 -0.96 -5.30 3.62
C GLU A 188 -0.70 -6.54 4.46
N ALA A 189 -0.18 -7.60 3.83
CA ALA A 189 0.30 -8.77 4.55
C ALA A 189 1.41 -8.39 5.53
N ALA A 190 2.38 -7.58 5.12
CA ALA A 190 3.45 -7.08 5.99
C ALA A 190 2.92 -6.23 7.14
N CYS A 191 1.94 -5.34 6.90
CA CYS A 191 1.27 -4.59 7.97
C CYS A 191 0.69 -5.53 9.04
N LYS A 192 0.10 -6.66 8.63
CA LYS A 192 -0.44 -7.67 9.55
C LYS A 192 0.66 -8.46 10.26
N THR A 193 1.64 -8.98 9.54
CA THR A 193 2.62 -9.95 10.05
C THR A 193 3.83 -9.31 10.72
N LEU A 194 4.27 -8.15 10.22
CA LEU A 194 5.43 -7.40 10.71
C LEU A 194 5.02 -6.54 11.90
N VAL A 195 3.88 -5.85 11.80
CA VAL A 195 3.41 -4.93 12.85
C VAL A 195 2.36 -5.58 13.74
N LYS A 196 1.16 -5.85 13.22
CA LYS A 196 0.00 -6.18 14.08
C LYS A 196 0.19 -7.41 14.94
N GLN A 197 0.69 -8.51 14.37
CA GLN A 197 0.90 -9.77 15.10
C GLN A 197 1.89 -9.67 16.27
N ARG A 198 2.78 -8.68 16.29
CA ARG A 198 3.86 -8.60 17.28
C ARG A 198 3.84 -7.35 18.14
N LEU A 199 3.23 -6.26 17.67
CA LEU A 199 3.17 -5.01 18.40
C LEU A 199 1.76 -4.63 18.85
N CYS A 200 0.72 -5.35 18.42
CA CYS A 200 -0.67 -5.09 18.77
C CYS A 200 -1.34 -6.24 19.54
N GLY A 201 -0.56 -7.05 20.27
CA GLY A 201 -1.11 -8.01 21.22
C GLY A 201 -1.75 -7.32 22.43
N SER A 202 -2.57 -8.07 23.17
CA SER A 202 -3.28 -7.54 24.35
C SER A 202 -2.30 -6.95 25.36
N GLY A 203 -2.62 -5.75 25.87
CA GLY A 203 -1.82 -5.05 26.88
C GLY A 203 -0.47 -4.49 26.39
N MET A 204 -0.08 -4.70 25.13
CA MET A 204 1.23 -4.27 24.64
C MET A 204 1.32 -2.75 24.51
N ARG A 205 2.37 -2.18 25.10
CA ARG A 205 2.78 -0.79 24.95
C ARG A 205 4.27 -0.73 24.68
N TRP A 206 4.68 0.11 23.74
CA TRP A 206 6.06 0.14 23.29
C TRP A 206 6.73 1.47 23.57
N LYS A 207 8.00 1.40 23.98
CA LYS A 207 8.95 2.50 23.80
C LYS A 207 9.50 2.46 22.38
N ASN A 208 9.87 3.61 21.81
CA ASN A 208 10.35 3.71 20.43
C ASN A 208 11.50 2.72 20.12
N LYS A 209 12.52 2.65 20.98
CA LYS A 209 13.65 1.71 20.85
C LYS A 209 13.18 0.24 20.73
N GLY A 210 12.24 -0.18 21.58
CA GLY A 210 11.72 -1.55 21.57
C GLY A 210 10.93 -1.87 20.31
N ALA A 211 10.03 -0.96 19.90
CA ALA A 211 9.27 -1.12 18.66
C ALA A 211 10.19 -1.23 17.44
N LYS A 212 11.19 -0.34 17.35
CA LYS A 212 12.16 -0.32 16.23
C LYS A 212 12.95 -1.62 16.11
N VAL A 213 13.43 -2.16 17.24
CA VAL A 213 14.17 -3.44 17.28
C VAL A 213 13.26 -4.57 16.80
N VAL A 214 12.05 -4.69 17.35
CA VAL A 214 11.13 -5.78 16.97
C VAL A 214 10.76 -5.70 15.49
N LEU A 215 10.42 -4.52 14.97
CA LEU A 215 10.11 -4.33 13.56
C LEU A 215 11.29 -4.71 12.65
N SER A 216 12.52 -4.35 13.04
CA SER A 216 13.73 -4.69 12.29
C SER A 216 14.01 -6.19 12.28
N LEU A 217 13.90 -6.87 13.42
CA LEU A 217 14.05 -8.33 13.51
C LEU A 217 12.97 -9.05 12.72
N ARG A 218 11.72 -8.58 12.77
CA ARG A 218 10.61 -9.17 12.01
C ARG A 218 10.78 -8.99 10.51
N ALA A 219 11.33 -7.87 10.06
CA ALA A 219 11.69 -7.66 8.66
C ALA A 219 12.73 -8.68 8.18
N LEU A 220 13.76 -8.98 9.00
CA LEU A 220 14.76 -10.00 8.70
C LEU A 220 14.16 -11.40 8.63
N VAL A 221 13.30 -11.75 9.58
CA VAL A 221 12.66 -13.08 9.62
C VAL A 221 11.71 -13.30 8.44
N GLN A 222 10.97 -12.28 8.01
CA GLN A 222 10.03 -12.41 6.89
C GLN A 222 10.68 -12.34 5.52
N THR A 223 11.86 -11.75 5.44
CA THR A 223 12.59 -11.68 4.19
C THR A 223 13.44 -12.93 4.03
N THR A 224 13.13 -13.75 3.03
CA THR A 224 13.86 -15.00 2.75
C THR A 224 15.37 -14.77 2.75
N ASN A 225 16.11 -15.64 3.45
CA ASN A 225 17.57 -15.63 3.63
C ASN A 225 18.17 -14.45 4.43
N ARG A 226 17.43 -13.38 4.75
CA ARG A 226 18.02 -12.23 5.47
C ARG A 226 18.36 -12.53 6.92
N TRP A 227 17.60 -13.41 7.57
CA TRP A 227 17.92 -13.85 8.93
C TRP A 227 19.28 -14.55 9.00
N GLN A 228 19.52 -15.50 8.08
CA GLN A 228 20.79 -16.22 8.02
C GLN A 228 21.95 -15.27 7.66
N GLN A 229 21.78 -14.44 6.62
CA GLN A 229 22.78 -13.42 6.24
C GLN A 229 23.15 -12.48 7.40
N PHE A 230 22.18 -12.11 8.23
CA PHE A 230 22.42 -11.30 9.42
C PHE A 230 23.34 -12.05 10.39
N TRP A 231 23.00 -13.29 10.74
CA TRP A 231 23.80 -14.10 11.67
C TRP A 231 25.18 -14.44 11.13
N ASP A 232 25.30 -14.82 9.86
CA ASP A 232 26.60 -15.10 9.22
C ASP A 232 27.53 -13.89 9.34
N LYS A 233 26.99 -12.69 9.13
CA LYS A 233 27.75 -11.45 9.30
C LYS A 233 28.18 -11.23 10.75
N ILE A 234 27.28 -11.44 11.72
CA ILE A 234 27.62 -11.32 13.16
C ILE A 234 28.65 -12.37 13.57
N ILE A 235 28.55 -13.61 13.08
CA ILE A 235 29.51 -14.68 13.36
C ILE A 235 30.87 -14.34 12.76
N GLN A 236 30.90 -13.81 11.54
CA GLN A 236 32.15 -13.50 10.84
C GLN A 236 32.88 -12.29 11.43
N PHE A 237 32.15 -11.22 11.78
CA PHE A 237 32.75 -9.93 12.13
C PHE A 237 32.53 -9.52 13.60
N GLY A 238 31.77 -10.30 14.36
CA GLY A 238 31.34 -9.91 15.71
C GLY A 238 30.28 -8.81 15.72
N VAL A 239 29.93 -8.35 16.92
CA VAL A 239 29.12 -7.15 17.13
C VAL A 239 30.08 -6.03 17.51
N GLU A 240 30.30 -5.06 16.62
CA GLU A 240 31.01 -3.84 17.02
C GLU A 240 30.17 -3.11 18.08
N HIS A 241 30.75 -2.89 19.27
CA HIS A 241 30.16 -2.00 20.26
C HIS A 241 30.19 -0.58 19.72
N GLN A 242 29.10 -0.13 19.12
CA GLN A 242 28.87 1.29 18.93
C GLN A 242 28.57 1.90 20.31
N THR A 243 29.56 2.56 20.90
CA THR A 243 29.34 3.47 22.04
C THR A 243 28.35 4.54 21.59
N ALA A 244 27.29 4.69 22.38
CA ALA A 244 26.19 5.63 22.15
C ALA A 244 26.63 7.09 22.17
#